data_AF-A0A964MBK0-F1
#
_entry.id   AF-A0A964MBK0-F1
#
_cell.length_a   1.000
_cell.length_b   1.000
_cell.length_c   1.000
_cell.angle_alpha   90.00
_cell.angle_beta   90.00
_cell.angle_gamma   90.00
#
_symmetry.space_group_name_H-M   'P 1'
#
loop_
_entity.id
_entity.type
_entity.pdbx_description
1 polymer ?
#
loop_
_entity_poly.entity_id
_entity_poly.type
_entity_poly.pdbx_seq_one_letter_code
_entity_poly.pdbx_strand_id
1 'polypeptide(L)'
;MLPYCLIKPLVFSLDPEVAHELTIEGLALLGSNPFAPAPKPLPATPVKVMGLVFPNRVGLAAGMDKNGEAIKGLAGFGFGFIEIGTVTPRPQPGNPKPRLVRLPE
;
A
#
# COMPACT_ATOMS: atom_id res chain seq x y z
N MET A 1 -8.51 -14.98 -6.55
CA MET A 1 -7.35 -14.40 -5.86
C MET A 1 -6.45 -15.55 -5.43
N LEU A 2 -5.15 -15.51 -5.73
CA LEU A 2 -4.22 -16.50 -5.18
C LEU A 2 -4.19 -16.35 -3.65
N PRO A 3 -4.23 -17.44 -2.86
CA PRO A 3 -4.07 -17.35 -1.42
C PRO A 3 -2.75 -16.66 -1.03
N TYR A 4 -2.80 -15.71 -0.09
CA TYR A 4 -1.61 -14.97 0.35
C TYR A 4 -0.49 -15.89 0.86
N CYS A 5 -0.83 -17.02 1.48
CA CYS A 5 0.12 -18.02 1.94
C CYS A 5 0.97 -18.64 0.81
N LEU A 6 0.49 -18.63 -0.44
CA LEU A 6 1.25 -19.13 -1.59
C LEU A 6 2.20 -18.06 -2.16
N ILE A 7 1.82 -16.79 -2.05
CA ILE A 7 2.63 -15.66 -2.55
C ILE A 7 3.71 -15.26 -1.54
N LYS A 8 3.39 -15.32 -0.24
CA LYS A 8 4.28 -14.85 0.85
C LYS A 8 5.69 -15.46 0.78
N PRO A 9 5.89 -16.78 0.61
CA PRO A 9 7.24 -17.36 0.53
C PRO A 9 8.06 -16.81 -0.64
N LEU A 10 7.42 -16.58 -1.79
CA LEU A 10 8.08 -15.99 -2.97
C LEU A 10 8.49 -14.54 -2.69
N VAL A 11 7.59 -13.73 -2.14
CA VAL A 11 7.89 -12.32 -1.78
C VAL A 11 8.98 -12.24 -0.71
N PHE A 12 8.99 -13.17 0.25
CA PHE A 12 9.97 -13.22 1.33
C PHE A 12 11.33 -13.74 0.87
N SER A 13 11.41 -14.44 -0.27
CA SER A 13 12.67 -14.85 -0.89
C SER A 13 13.42 -13.71 -1.60
N LEU A 14 12.75 -12.58 -1.86
CA LEU A 14 13.34 -11.40 -2.49
C LEU A 14 13.93 -10.45 -1.45
N ASP A 15 14.89 -9.62 -1.89
CA ASP A 15 15.32 -8.44 -1.13
C ASP A 15 14.09 -7.60 -0.69
N PRO A 16 14.02 -7.14 0.57
CA PRO A 16 12.85 -6.42 1.05
C PRO A 16 12.48 -5.17 0.26
N GLU A 17 13.48 -4.42 -0.21
CA GLU A 17 13.26 -3.20 -0.96
C GLU A 17 12.81 -3.52 -2.40
N VAL A 18 13.40 -4.54 -3.03
CA VAL A 18 12.93 -5.04 -4.35
C VAL A 18 11.49 -5.54 -4.28
N ALA A 19 11.15 -6.32 -3.25
CA ALA A 19 9.79 -6.81 -3.05
C ALA A 19 8.79 -5.67 -2.87
N HIS A 20 9.18 -4.60 -2.18
CA HIS A 20 8.37 -3.41 -2.00
C HIS A 20 8.16 -2.66 -3.31
N GLU A 21 9.23 -2.39 -4.06
CA GLU A 21 9.19 -1.73 -5.37
C GLU A 21 8.25 -2.48 -6.34
N LEU A 22 8.43 -3.81 -6.48
CA LEU A 22 7.57 -4.65 -7.31
C LEU A 22 6.09 -4.65 -6.86
N THR A 23 5.85 -4.57 -5.56
CA THR A 23 4.49 -4.49 -5.02
C THR A 23 3.82 -3.17 -5.42
N ILE A 24 4.52 -2.05 -5.28
CA ILE A 24 3.99 -0.72 -5.67
C ILE A 24 3.72 -0.67 -7.17
N GLU A 25 4.64 -1.13 -8.01
CA GLU A 25 4.45 -1.20 -9.46
C GLU A 25 3.24 -2.08 -9.83
N GLY A 26 3.14 -3.27 -9.26
CA GLY A 26 2.01 -4.17 -9.49
C GLY A 26 0.66 -3.56 -9.08
N LEU A 27 0.63 -2.79 -7.98
CA LEU A 27 -0.55 -2.09 -7.53
C LEU A 27 -0.90 -0.87 -8.38
N ALA A 28 0.08 -0.14 -8.90
CA ALA A 28 -0.13 0.94 -9.86
C ALA A 28 -0.74 0.41 -11.16
N LEU A 29 -0.23 -0.73 -11.66
CA LEU A 29 -0.79 -1.43 -12.82
C LEU A 29 -2.22 -1.92 -12.54
N LEU A 30 -2.46 -2.52 -11.38
CA LEU A 30 -3.80 -2.97 -11.00
C LEU A 30 -4.79 -1.80 -10.91
N GLY A 31 -4.38 -0.70 -10.28
CA GLY A 31 -5.20 0.49 -10.09
C GLY A 31 -5.46 1.30 -11.37
N SER A 32 -4.65 1.11 -12.41
CA SER A 32 -4.84 1.71 -13.74
C SER A 32 -5.68 0.84 -14.68
N ASN A 33 -5.92 -0.44 -14.35
CA ASN A 33 -6.74 -1.33 -15.15
C ASN A 33 -8.24 -1.00 -15.02
N PRO A 34 -8.92 -0.51 -16.06
CA PRO A 34 -10.35 -0.18 -16.01
C PRO A 34 -11.26 -1.41 -15.88
N PHE A 35 -10.72 -2.61 -16.14
CA PHE A 35 -11.43 -3.89 -16.01
C PHE A 35 -11.20 -4.55 -14.65
N ALA A 36 -10.46 -3.92 -13.74
CA ALA A 36 -10.30 -4.45 -12.40
C ALA A 36 -11.67 -4.50 -11.70
N PRO A 37 -12.02 -5.63 -11.05
CA PRO A 37 -13.27 -5.72 -10.32
C PRO A 37 -13.32 -4.66 -9.22
N ALA A 38 -14.47 -4.00 -9.10
CA ALA A 38 -14.69 -3.02 -8.05
C ALA A 38 -14.43 -3.65 -6.67
N PRO A 39 -13.85 -2.88 -5.72
CA PRO A 39 -13.63 -3.36 -4.37
C PRO A 39 -14.95 -3.81 -3.77
N LYS A 40 -14.99 -5.00 -3.16
CA LYS A 40 -16.19 -5.42 -2.45
C LYS A 40 -16.38 -4.51 -1.23
N PRO A 41 -17.57 -3.91 -1.03
CA PRO A 41 -17.83 -3.13 0.17
C PRO A 41 -17.67 -4.03 1.39
N LEU A 42 -16.80 -3.64 2.31
CA LEU A 42 -16.63 -4.31 3.59
C LEU A 42 -17.64 -3.75 4.60
N PRO A 43 -18.10 -4.54 5.58
CA PRO A 43 -18.83 -4.02 6.73
C PRO A 43 -18.02 -2.90 7.36
N ALA A 44 -18.61 -1.71 7.43
CA ALA A 44 -17.91 -0.49 7.81
C ALA A 44 -18.72 0.23 8.89
N THR A 45 -18.02 0.79 9.88
CA THR A 45 -18.62 1.60 10.94
C THR A 45 -18.03 2.99 10.83
N PRO A 46 -18.67 3.91 10.09
CA PRO A 46 -18.11 5.23 9.83
C PRO A 46 -17.79 5.99 11.10
N VAL A 47 -16.77 6.85 11.03
CA VAL A 47 -16.36 7.70 12.14
C VAL A 47 -16.07 9.10 11.62
N LYS A 48 -16.46 10.12 12.39
CA LYS A 48 -16.14 11.52 12.10
C LYS A 48 -14.96 11.97 12.97
N VAL A 49 -13.88 12.40 12.34
CA VAL A 49 -12.66 12.88 13.00
C VAL A 49 -12.12 14.07 12.23
N MET A 50 -11.73 15.15 12.94
CA MET A 50 -11.17 16.36 12.32
C MET A 50 -12.06 16.95 11.20
N GLY A 51 -13.38 16.83 11.31
CA GLY A 51 -14.33 17.30 10.30
C GLY A 51 -14.53 16.37 9.09
N LEU A 52 -13.73 15.31 8.95
CA LEU A 52 -13.82 14.31 7.88
C LEU A 52 -14.64 13.11 8.33
N VAL A 53 -15.29 12.45 7.37
CA VAL A 53 -16.00 11.17 7.58
C VAL A 53 -15.17 10.05 6.96
N PHE A 54 -14.65 9.17 7.79
CA PHE A 54 -13.95 7.97 7.35
C PHE A 54 -14.95 6.81 7.33
N PRO A 55 -14.99 5.99 6.25
CA PRO A 55 -15.93 4.88 6.16
C PRO A 55 -15.63 3.80 7.20
N ASN A 56 -14.36 3.62 7.59
CA ASN A 56 -13.95 2.75 8.69
C ASN A 56 -12.71 3.31 9.42
N ARG A 57 -12.27 2.63 10.48
CA ARG A 57 -11.19 3.08 11.39
C ARG A 57 -9.78 2.57 11.00
N VAL A 58 -9.65 1.81 9.91
CA VAL A 58 -8.39 1.19 9.50
C VAL A 58 -7.81 1.99 8.34
N GLY A 59 -6.64 2.59 8.54
CA GLY A 59 -5.91 3.30 7.49
C GLY A 59 -4.63 2.60 7.08
N LEU A 60 -4.15 2.92 5.88
CA LEU A 60 -2.79 2.60 5.46
C LEU A 60 -1.87 3.74 5.90
N ALA A 61 -0.83 3.42 6.66
CA ALA A 61 0.14 4.39 7.16
C ALA A 61 1.10 4.87 6.06
N ALA A 62 1.69 6.05 6.28
CA ALA A 62 2.75 6.58 5.43
C ALA A 62 3.96 5.65 5.37
N GLY A 63 4.78 5.85 4.33
CA GLY A 63 5.96 5.07 4.04
C GLY A 63 5.72 3.89 3.09
N MET A 64 4.47 3.44 2.92
CA MET A 64 4.10 2.44 1.92
C MET A 64 4.10 3.04 0.50
N ASP A 65 3.27 4.04 0.25
CA ASP A 65 3.24 4.74 -1.03
C ASP A 65 3.80 6.15 -0.87
N LYS A 66 5.13 6.27 -1.05
CA LYS A 66 5.85 7.51 -0.78
C LYS A 66 5.55 8.62 -1.79
N ASN A 67 5.22 8.24 -3.03
CA ASN A 67 5.06 9.19 -4.13
C ASN A 67 3.61 9.23 -4.67
N GLY A 68 2.69 8.44 -4.12
CA GLY A 68 1.29 8.39 -4.57
C GLY A 68 1.08 7.59 -5.86
N GLU A 69 1.93 6.60 -6.11
CA GLU A 69 1.96 5.81 -7.36
C GLU A 69 0.84 4.76 -7.43
N ALA A 70 0.39 4.26 -6.29
CA ALA A 70 -0.45 3.08 -6.18
C ALA A 70 -1.79 3.33 -5.49
N ILE A 71 -2.19 4.59 -5.27
CA ILE A 71 -3.40 4.99 -4.52
C ILE A 71 -4.65 4.21 -4.97
N LYS A 72 -4.90 4.12 -6.29
CA LYS A 72 -6.08 3.41 -6.82
C LYS A 72 -6.05 1.90 -6.55
N GLY A 73 -4.89 1.27 -6.69
CA GLY A 73 -4.71 -0.15 -6.37
C GLY A 73 -4.88 -0.40 -4.87
N LEU A 74 -4.31 0.48 -4.04
CA LEU A 74 -4.38 0.41 -2.59
C LEU A 74 -5.80 0.65 -2.05
N ALA A 75 -6.56 1.56 -2.66
CA ALA A 75 -7.96 1.82 -2.31
C ALA A 75 -8.85 0.59 -2.46
N GLY A 76 -8.44 -0.37 -3.30
CA GLY A 76 -9.17 -1.62 -3.50
C GLY A 76 -9.10 -2.62 -2.34
N PHE A 77 -8.22 -2.42 -1.36
CA PHE A 77 -8.08 -3.33 -0.20
C PHE A 77 -8.99 -2.99 0.98
N GLY A 78 -9.81 -1.93 0.89
CA GLY A 78 -10.83 -1.61 1.90
C GLY A 78 -10.36 -0.75 3.06
N PHE A 79 -9.19 -0.11 2.95
CA PHE A 79 -8.78 0.93 3.89
C PHE A 79 -9.79 2.07 3.93
N GLY A 80 -10.06 2.59 5.12
CA GLY A 80 -10.90 3.78 5.30
C GLY A 80 -10.20 5.07 4.92
N PHE A 81 -8.86 5.08 4.94
CA PHE A 81 -8.03 6.17 4.45
C PHE A 81 -6.63 5.66 4.09
N ILE A 82 -5.91 6.44 3.28
CA ILE A 82 -4.53 6.17 2.89
C ILE A 82 -3.71 7.42 3.16
N GLU A 83 -2.64 7.28 3.93
CA GLU A 83 -1.64 8.32 4.13
C GLU A 83 -0.45 8.07 3.20
N ILE A 84 -0.24 8.96 2.24
CA ILE A 84 0.91 8.90 1.32
C ILE A 84 2.15 9.59 1.92
N GLY A 85 3.30 9.40 1.29
CA GLY A 85 4.54 10.04 1.70
C GLY A 85 5.44 9.11 2.52
N THR A 86 6.46 9.62 3.21
CA THR A 86 6.77 11.06 3.38
C THR A 86 7.34 11.67 2.10
N VAL A 87 6.82 12.83 1.73
CA VAL A 87 7.34 13.66 0.63
C VAL A 87 8.20 14.79 1.21
N THR A 88 9.32 15.07 0.57
CA THR A 88 10.20 16.22 0.88
C THR A 88 10.02 17.30 -0.18
N PRO A 89 10.30 18.59 0.11
CA PRO A 89 10.16 19.67 -0.87
C PRO A 89 10.99 19.47 -2.15
N ARG A 90 12.10 18.71 -2.07
CA ARG A 90 12.93 18.31 -3.19
C ARG A 90 13.15 16.79 -3.17
N PRO A 91 13.33 16.14 -4.32
CA PRO A 91 13.67 14.72 -4.38
C PRO A 91 14.98 14.42 -3.65
N GLN A 92 15.03 13.28 -2.97
CA GLN A 92 16.22 12.80 -2.29
C GLN A 92 16.35 11.28 -2.43
N PRO A 93 17.57 10.73 -2.62
CA PRO A 93 17.76 9.29 -2.82
C PRO A 93 17.55 8.47 -1.54
N GLY A 94 17.51 9.10 -0.36
CA GLY A 94 17.50 8.44 0.94
C GLY A 94 18.87 7.86 1.32
N ASN A 95 18.90 7.04 2.39
CA ASN A 95 20.15 6.41 2.87
C ASN A 95 20.66 5.34 1.88
N PRO A 96 21.96 5.02 1.85
CA PRO A 96 22.50 3.91 1.05
C PRO A 96 21.83 2.56 1.39
N LYS A 97 21.71 1.66 0.42
CA LYS A 97 21.20 0.28 0.61
C LYS A 97 22.32 -0.61 1.24
N PRO A 98 21.97 -1.66 2.02
CA PRO A 98 20.62 -2.09 2.41
C PRO A 98 20.03 -1.23 3.54
N ARG A 99 18.74 -0.90 3.43
CA ARG A 99 18.03 0.01 4.36
C ARG A 99 16.62 -0.43 4.73
N LEU A 100 16.23 -1.61 4.28
CA LEU A 100 14.99 -2.27 4.64
C LEU A 100 15.32 -3.73 4.96
N VAL A 101 14.91 -4.17 6.15
CA VAL A 101 15.17 -5.53 6.65
C VAL A 101 13.87 -6.11 7.18
N ARG A 102 13.73 -7.44 7.11
CA ARG A 102 12.63 -8.18 7.72
C ARG A 102 13.14 -8.95 8.92
N LEU A 103 12.36 -8.98 9.99
CA LEU A 103 12.54 -9.86 11.15
C LEU A 103 11.32 -10.79 11.19
N PRO A 104 11.41 -11.99 10.59
CA PRO A 104 10.24 -12.85 10.40
C PRO A 104 9.81 -13.61 11.66
N GLU A 105 10.72 -13.78 12.62
CA GLU A 105 10.50 -14.33 13.97
C GLU A 105 10.24 -13.23 15.02
#